data_AF-A0A9E2NY73-F1
#
_entry.id   AF-A0A9E2NY73-F1
#
_cell.length_a   1.000
_cell.length_b   1.000
_cell.length_c   1.000
_cell.angle_alpha   90.00
_cell.angle_beta   90.00
_cell.angle_gamma   90.00
#
_symmetry.space_group_name_H-M   'P 1'
#
loop_
_entity.id
_entity.type
_entity.pdbx_description
1 polymer ?
#
loop_
_entity_poly.entity_id
_entity_poly.type
_entity_poly.pdbx_seq_one_letter_code
_entity_poly.pdbx_strand_id
1 'polypeptide(L)'
;MKPCYLRMENIGPFKSQSIDFTQLGDMFLICGKTGAGKTTIFDAITYCLYGKLPGSRSGLPNRQLRSDFAPPEEEALVEFIFSLHQKLYKITRT
;
A
#
# COMPACT_ATOMS: atom_id res chain seq x y z
N MET A 1 -0.55 -11.43 -12.26
CA MET A 1 -0.95 -10.06 -11.88
C MET A 1 0.27 -9.16 -11.98
N LYS A 2 0.16 -7.97 -12.58
CA LYS A 2 1.26 -6.99 -12.68
C LYS A 2 0.81 -5.67 -12.01
N PRO A 3 1.53 -5.16 -10.99
CA PRO A 3 1.21 -3.86 -10.39
C PRO A 3 1.40 -2.75 -11.41
N CYS A 4 0.52 -1.75 -11.39
CA CYS A 4 0.59 -0.58 -12.25
C CYS A 4 0.78 0.69 -11.42
N TYR A 5 -0.04 0.87 -10.38
CA TYR A 5 0.02 2.06 -9.54
C TYR A 5 -0.38 1.75 -8.10
N LEU A 6 0.29 2.37 -7.15
CA LEU A 6 -0.09 2.39 -5.73
C LEU A 6 -0.14 3.83 -5.25
N ARG A 7 -1.20 4.19 -4.55
CA ARG A 7 -1.31 5.45 -3.80
C ARG A 7 -1.68 5.15 -2.36
N MET A 8 -1.01 5.84 -1.45
CA MET A 8 -1.19 5.73 -0.01
C MET A 8 -1.32 7.14 0.56
N GLU A 9 -2.38 7.37 1.32
CA GLU A 9 -2.57 8.59 2.12
C GLU A 9 -2.68 8.16 3.58
N ASN A 10 -1.90 8.77 4.46
CA ASN A 10 -1.94 8.51 5.90
C ASN A 10 -1.77 7.02 6.28
N ILE A 11 -0.79 6.35 5.67
CA ILE A 11 -0.49 4.93 5.89
C ILE A 11 0.94 4.76 6.43
N GLY A 12 1.06 4.16 7.62
CA GLY A 12 2.34 3.97 8.30
C GLY A 12 3.16 5.28 8.37
N PRO A 13 4.39 5.34 7.82
CA PRO A 13 5.18 6.57 7.81
C PRO A 13 4.84 7.53 6.64
N PHE A 14 3.95 7.16 5.73
CA PHE A 14 3.61 7.95 4.56
C PHE A 14 2.41 8.85 4.83
N LYS A 15 2.63 10.17 4.81
CA LYS A 15 1.54 11.16 4.80
C LYS A 15 0.80 11.14 3.45
N SER A 16 1.56 11.22 2.36
CA SER A 16 1.07 11.11 0.99
C SER A 16 2.19 10.54 0.13
N GLN A 17 1.97 9.37 -0.48
CA GLN A 17 2.97 8.70 -1.29
C GLN A 17 2.31 7.92 -2.42
N SER A 18 2.91 7.98 -3.62
CA SER A 18 2.54 7.12 -4.73
C SER A 18 3.75 6.43 -5.35
N ILE A 19 3.48 5.33 -6.05
CA ILE A 19 4.44 4.56 -6.83
C ILE A 19 3.79 4.21 -8.16
N ASP A 20 4.39 4.68 -9.25
CA ASP A 20 4.04 4.25 -10.60
C ASP A 20 4.97 3.11 -11.02
N PHE A 21 4.46 1.88 -10.95
CA PHE A 21 5.21 0.69 -11.30
C PHE A 21 5.43 0.56 -12.81
N THR A 22 4.69 1.31 -13.63
CA THR A 22 4.87 1.28 -15.09
C THR A 22 6.16 1.97 -15.54
N GLN A 23 6.72 2.83 -14.69
CA GLN A 23 8.02 3.49 -14.90
C GLN A 23 9.21 2.63 -14.44
N LEU A 24 8.94 1.50 -13.77
CA LEU A 24 9.97 0.58 -13.27
C LEU A 24 10.18 -0.57 -14.26
N GLY A 25 11.39 -1.12 -14.27
CA GLY A 25 11.69 -2.35 -15.01
C GLY A 25 11.05 -3.59 -14.37
N ASP A 26 11.21 -4.74 -15.01
CA ASP A 26 10.68 -6.02 -14.51
C ASP A 26 11.28 -6.45 -13.16
N MET A 27 12.45 -5.90 -12.82
CA MET A 27 13.12 -6.08 -11.54
C MET A 27 13.53 -4.71 -10.98
N PHE A 28 13.14 -4.45 -9.73
CA PHE A 28 13.46 -3.22 -9.01
C PHE A 28 13.73 -3.53 -7.54
N LEU A 29 14.39 -2.60 -6.85
CA LEU A 29 14.75 -2.72 -5.43
C LEU A 29 14.05 -1.64 -4.61
N ILE A 30 13.40 -2.04 -3.52
CA ILE A 30 12.93 -1.12 -2.48
C ILE A 30 13.96 -1.10 -1.36
N CYS A 31 14.71 0.00 -1.24
CA CYS A 31 15.78 0.18 -0.25
C CYS A 31 15.51 1.40 0.65
N GLY A 32 16.11 1.42 1.84
CA GLY A 32 15.98 2.51 2.80
C GLY A 32 16.22 2.04 4.24
N LYS A 33 16.32 2.99 5.17
CA LYS A 33 16.54 2.72 6.61
C LYS A 33 15.39 1.92 7.22
N THR A 34 15.64 1.24 8.35
CA THR A 34 14.58 0.63 9.16
C THR A 34 13.56 1.70 9.57
N GLY A 35 12.27 1.36 9.52
CA GLY A 35 11.17 2.31 9.77
C GLY A 35 10.76 3.18 8.58
N ALA A 36 11.51 3.19 7.46
CA ALA A 36 11.19 4.02 6.29
C ALA A 36 9.95 3.57 5.46
N GLY A 37 9.18 2.58 5.94
CA GLY A 37 7.94 2.16 5.26
C GLY A 37 8.09 1.10 4.17
N LYS A 38 9.26 0.47 4.03
CA LYS A 38 9.47 -0.60 3.03
C LYS A 38 8.44 -1.73 3.14
N THR A 39 8.24 -2.28 4.34
CA THR A 39 7.23 -3.31 4.60
C THR A 39 5.81 -2.76 4.44
N THR A 40 5.59 -1.50 4.82
CA THR A 40 4.30 -0.80 4.69
C THR A 40 3.79 -0.76 3.25
N ILE A 41 4.67 -0.61 2.25
CA ILE A 41 4.29 -0.67 0.83
C ILE A 41 3.64 -2.02 0.49
N PHE A 42 4.24 -3.13 0.95
CA PHE A 42 3.69 -4.47 0.73
C PHE A 42 2.42 -4.74 1.54
N ASP A 43 2.36 -4.22 2.77
CA ASP A 43 1.19 -4.31 3.62
C ASP A 43 -0.01 -3.57 3.00
N ALA A 44 0.22 -2.38 2.42
CA ALA A 44 -0.80 -1.60 1.74
C ALA A 44 -1.37 -2.36 0.53
N ILE A 45 -0.52 -2.94 -0.32
CA ILE A 45 -0.98 -3.77 -1.45
C ILE A 45 -1.81 -4.96 -0.96
N THR A 46 -1.33 -5.68 0.05
CA THR A 46 -2.04 -6.83 0.62
C THR A 46 -3.38 -6.42 1.21
N TYR A 47 -3.40 -5.34 1.99
CA TYR A 47 -4.60 -4.78 2.58
C TYR A 47 -5.61 -4.36 1.51
N CYS A 48 -5.17 -3.71 0.44
CA CYS A 48 -6.03 -3.33 -0.67
C CYS A 48 -6.70 -4.57 -1.30
N LEU A 49 -5.91 -5.61 -1.60
CA LEU A 49 -6.39 -6.84 -2.22
C LEU A 49 -7.30 -7.68 -1.31
N TYR A 50 -7.00 -7.79 -0.02
CA TYR A 50 -7.62 -8.79 0.86
C TYR A 50 -8.36 -8.23 2.08
N GLY A 51 -8.26 -6.92 2.32
CA GLY A 51 -8.87 -6.25 3.48
C GLY A 51 -8.21 -6.60 4.82
N LYS A 52 -7.05 -7.25 4.81
CA LYS A 52 -6.28 -7.65 5.99
C LYS A 52 -4.78 -7.65 5.71
N LEU A 53 -3.99 -7.58 6.78
CA LEU A 53 -2.53 -7.66 6.73
C LEU A 53 -2.03 -9.10 6.41
N PRO A 54 -0.80 -9.24 5.87
CA PRO A 54 -0.23 -10.55 5.56
C PRO A 54 0.28 -11.31 6.80
N GLY A 55 0.26 -12.64 6.73
CA GLY A 55 0.97 -13.54 7.65
C GLY A 55 0.49 -13.47 9.10
N SER A 56 1.44 -13.48 10.05
CA SER A 56 1.17 -13.39 11.50
C SER A 56 0.45 -12.11 11.91
N ARG A 57 0.46 -11.09 11.05
CA ARG A 57 -0.23 -9.80 11.28
C ARG A 57 -1.68 -9.81 10.80
N SER A 58 -2.16 -10.89 10.19
CA SER A 58 -3.53 -10.98 9.66
C SER A 58 -4.65 -10.86 10.70
N GLY A 59 -4.37 -11.18 11.97
CA GLY A 59 -5.29 -10.98 13.09
C GLY A 59 -5.21 -9.59 13.73
N LEU A 60 -4.27 -8.75 13.30
CA LEU A 60 -4.14 -7.39 13.82
C LEU A 60 -5.20 -6.49 13.17
N PRO A 61 -5.80 -5.57 13.94
CA PRO A 61 -6.81 -4.66 13.39
C PRO A 61 -6.19 -3.77 12.31
N ASN A 62 -6.92 -3.59 11.20
CA ASN A 62 -6.53 -2.75 10.07
C ASN A 62 -6.21 -1.30 10.48
N ARG A 63 -6.70 -0.85 11.65
CA ARG A 63 -6.35 0.44 12.26
C ARG A 63 -4.84 0.62 12.45
N GLN A 64 -4.07 -0.46 12.57
CA GLN A 64 -2.59 -0.39 12.65
C GLN A 64 -1.92 -0.01 11.32
N LEU A 65 -2.66 -0.03 10.20
CA LEU A 65 -2.15 0.46 8.93
C LEU A 65 -2.21 2.00 8.83
N ARG A 66 -3.20 2.62 9.50
CA ARG A 66 -3.34 4.07 9.56
C ARG A 66 -2.13 4.68 10.26
N SER A 67 -1.63 5.77 9.71
CA SER A 67 -0.54 6.54 10.30
C SER A 67 -0.94 7.14 11.64
N ASP A 68 -0.09 7.01 12.65
CA ASP A 68 -0.25 7.69 13.94
C ASP A 68 -0.02 9.20 13.82
N PHE A 69 0.61 9.67 12.73
CA PHE A 69 0.84 11.08 12.45
C PHE A 69 -0.35 11.76 11.76
N ALA A 70 -1.36 11.00 11.32
CA ALA A 70 -2.50 11.52 10.58
C ALA A 70 -3.52 12.16 11.54
N PRO A 71 -3.92 13.44 11.30
CA PRO A 71 -4.96 14.10 12.08
C PRO A 71 -6.26 13.28 12.10
N PRO A 72 -7.03 13.25 13.20
CA PRO A 72 -8.27 12.46 13.30
C PRO A 72 -9.28 12.69 12.16
N GLU A 73 -9.32 13.90 11.63
CA GLU A 73 -10.17 14.34 10.52
C GLU A 73 -9.69 13.87 9.14
N GLU A 74 -8.43 13.44 9.01
CA GLU A 74 -7.91 12.88 7.77
C GLU A 74 -8.03 11.35 7.76
N GLU A 75 -8.66 10.84 6.71
CA GLU A 75 -8.79 9.41 6.47
C GLU A 75 -7.48 8.78 5.98
N ALA A 76 -7.32 7.50 6.28
CA ALA A 76 -6.32 6.65 5.65
C ALA A 76 -6.87 6.15 4.31
N LEU A 77 -6.04 6.09 3.28
CA LEU A 77 -6.47 5.57 1.99
C LEU A 77 -5.37 4.74 1.35
N VAL A 78 -5.75 3.59 0.78
CA VAL A 78 -4.91 2.82 -0.13
C VAL A 78 -5.66 2.56 -1.42
N GLU A 79 -5.08 3.01 -2.52
CA GLU A 79 -5.55 2.72 -3.88
C GLU A 79 -4.49 1.92 -4.62
N PHE A 80 -4.89 0.77 -5.17
CA PHE A 80 -4.01 -0.10 -5.93
C PHE A 80 -4.62 -0.43 -7.29
N ILE A 81 -3.84 -0.18 -8.33
CA ILE A 81 -4.18 -0.50 -9.72
C ILE A 81 -3.21 -1.57 -10.21
N PHE A 82 -3.75 -2.64 -10.77
CA PHE A 82 -2.96 -3.75 -11.32
C PHE A 82 -3.63 -4.33 -12.57
N SER A 83 -2.84 -5.04 -13.38
CA SER A 83 -3.35 -5.80 -14.51
C SER A 83 -3.38 -7.30 -14.23
N LEU A 84 -4.43 -7.97 -14.72
CA LEU A 84 -4.61 -9.42 -14.68
C LEU A 84 -5.23 -9.85 -16.01
N HIS A 85 -4.56 -10.76 -16.73
CA HIS A 85 -4.96 -11.18 -18.08
C HIS A 85 -5.30 -10.00 -19.01
N GLN A 86 -4.42 -8.98 -19.05
CA GLN A 86 -4.56 -7.75 -19.84
C GLN A 86 -5.74 -6.84 -19.48
N LYS A 87 -6.52 -7.15 -18.44
CA LYS A 87 -7.54 -6.27 -17.88
C LYS A 87 -6.98 -5.50 -16.70
N LEU A 88 -7.33 -4.21 -16.61
CA LEU A 88 -6.98 -3.36 -15.48
C LEU A 88 -8.04 -3.45 -14.40
N TYR A 89 -7.58 -3.52 -13.15
CA TYR A 89 -8.39 -3.53 -11.95
C TYR A 89 -7.91 -2.42 -11.04
N LYS A 90 -8.86 -1.76 -10.38
CA LYS A 90 -8.62 -0.74 -9.37
C LYS A 90 -9.36 -1.15 -8.10
N ILE A 91 -8.66 -1.10 -6.97
CA ILE A 91 -9.24 -1.27 -5.65
C ILE A 91 -8.86 -0.05 -4.82
N THR A 92 -9.83 0.45 -4.04
CA THR A 92 -9.63 1.53 -3.09
C THR A 92 -10.20 1.10 -1.73
N ARG A 93 -9.45 1.35 -0.66
CA ARG A 93 -9.89 1.13 0.72
C ARG A 93 -9.58 2.36 1.56
N THR A 94 -10.50 2.67 2.47
CA THR A 94 -10.46 3.78 3.43
C THR A 94 -10.73 3.25 4.84
#